data_AF-A0A9P6PG07-F1
#
_entry.id   AF-A0A9P6PG07-F1
#
_cell.length_a   1.000
_cell.length_b   1.000
_cell.length_c   1.000
_cell.angle_alpha   90.00
_cell.angle_beta   90.00
_cell.angle_gamma   90.00
#
_symmetry.space_group_name_H-M   'P 1'
#
loop_
_entity.id
_entity.type
_entity.pdbx_description
1 polymer ?
#
loop_
_entity_poly.entity_id
_entity_poly.type
_entity_poly.pdbx_seq_one_letter_code
_entity_poly.pdbx_strand_id
1 'polypeptide(L)'
;MSAVQLTNFREWYIIPCAPAFSLPNVCDSLTAWEKLNEQGAKVLSSIHLDNHDLDNESNQINIVIQDFKKILERMYDEYDKAVESTPDAPAIGLMRQCLNMYDQEYMVKESIRSIVSESGFATQQHLTGCIALWKAEAYLCDELQEDIKNYTM
;
A
#
# COMPACT_ATOMS: atom_id res chain seq x y z
N MET A 1 -37.36 16.64 -47.35
CA MET A 1 -37.17 16.65 -45.89
C MET A 1 -36.14 15.59 -45.58
N SER A 2 -34.97 16.05 -45.12
CA SER A 2 -33.69 15.34 -45.11
C SER A 2 -33.64 14.27 -44.00
N ALA A 3 -33.23 13.07 -44.39
CA ALA A 3 -32.73 12.05 -43.48
C ALA A 3 -31.29 12.43 -43.09
N VAL A 4 -31.08 12.78 -41.83
CA VAL A 4 -29.73 12.96 -41.27
C VAL A 4 -29.23 11.60 -40.83
N GLN A 5 -28.36 11.02 -41.65
CA GLN A 5 -27.46 9.94 -41.24
C GLN A 5 -26.49 10.49 -40.21
N LEU A 6 -26.51 9.98 -38.98
CA LEU A 6 -25.43 10.18 -38.02
C LEU A 6 -24.40 9.07 -38.23
N THR A 7 -23.46 9.33 -39.13
CA THR A 7 -22.21 8.60 -39.27
C THR A 7 -21.23 9.02 -38.18
N ASN A 8 -20.62 8.01 -37.54
CA ASN A 8 -19.25 7.97 -37.02
C ASN A 8 -18.72 9.18 -36.21
N PHE A 9 -18.59 8.99 -34.89
CA PHE A 9 -17.51 9.56 -34.10
C PHE A 9 -16.75 8.42 -33.41
N ARG A 10 -15.99 7.68 -34.21
CA ARG A 10 -14.74 7.04 -33.79
C ARG A 10 -13.61 7.91 -34.33
N GLU A 11 -12.51 7.96 -33.58
CA GLU A 11 -11.35 8.86 -33.74
C GLU A 11 -11.66 10.24 -33.10
N TRP A 12 -10.90 10.77 -32.15
CA TRP A 12 -9.45 10.83 -32.04
C TRP A 12 -9.06 11.03 -30.56
N TYR A 13 -8.13 10.21 -30.05
CA TYR A 13 -6.94 10.61 -29.29
C TYR A 13 -6.09 9.34 -29.13
N ILE A 14 -5.41 8.97 -30.22
CA ILE A 14 -4.20 8.16 -30.10
C ILE A 14 -3.17 9.11 -29.48
N ILE A 15 -3.05 9.05 -28.15
CA ILE A 15 -1.98 9.74 -27.43
C ILE A 15 -0.68 9.13 -27.97
N PRO A 16 0.24 9.95 -28.52
CA PRO A 16 1.52 9.45 -28.95
C PRO A 16 2.19 8.78 -27.76
N CYS A 17 2.59 7.52 -27.97
CA CYS A 17 3.34 6.67 -27.06
C CYS A 17 4.26 7.52 -26.16
N ALA A 18 3.77 7.88 -24.98
CA ALA A 18 4.63 8.35 -23.90
C ALA A 18 5.62 7.21 -23.65
N PRO A 19 6.91 7.48 -23.40
CA PRO A 19 7.83 6.42 -23.04
C PRO A 19 7.17 5.58 -21.94
N ALA A 20 7.06 4.26 -22.16
CA ALA A 20 6.38 3.35 -21.25
C ALA A 20 6.94 3.53 -19.83
N PHE A 21 6.27 4.38 -19.06
CA PHE A 21 6.61 4.66 -17.68
C PHE A 21 6.08 3.47 -16.89
N SER A 22 6.99 2.72 -16.30
CA SER A 22 6.64 1.38 -15.86
C SER A 22 6.07 1.44 -14.43
N LEU A 23 4.74 1.35 -14.33
CA LEU A 23 3.99 0.89 -13.14
C LEU A 23 4.53 -0.38 -12.42
N PRO A 24 5.33 -1.29 -13.01
CA PRO A 24 5.93 -2.42 -12.30
C PRO A 24 6.66 -2.07 -11.01
N ASN A 25 7.28 -0.90 -10.89
CA ASN A 25 8.01 -0.54 -9.66
C ASN A 25 7.07 -0.29 -8.46
N VAL A 26 5.90 0.31 -8.74
CA VAL A 26 4.83 0.46 -7.74
C VAL A 26 4.29 -0.94 -7.40
N CYS A 27 4.00 -1.77 -8.40
CA CYS A 27 3.52 -3.14 -8.19
C CYS A 27 4.50 -4.01 -7.39
N ASP A 28 5.80 -3.85 -7.58
CA ASP A 28 6.84 -4.50 -6.79
C ASP A 28 6.78 -4.06 -5.32
N SER A 29 6.55 -2.77 -5.09
CA SER A 29 6.37 -2.20 -3.75
C SER A 29 5.09 -2.70 -3.08
N LEU A 30 3.99 -2.85 -3.83
CA LEU A 30 2.74 -3.46 -3.34
C LEU A 30 2.95 -4.93 -2.96
N THR A 31 3.63 -5.70 -3.81
CA THR A 31 3.93 -7.11 -3.55
C THR A 31 4.85 -7.27 -2.33
N ALA A 32 5.82 -6.38 -2.18
CA ALA A 32 6.70 -6.35 -1.01
C ALA A 32 5.91 -5.99 0.27
N TRP A 33 4.95 -5.06 0.16
CA TRP A 33 4.05 -4.68 1.25
C TRP A 33 3.23 -5.87 1.75
N GLU A 34 2.59 -6.61 0.84
CA GLU A 34 1.79 -7.80 1.17
C GLU A 34 2.62 -8.85 1.93
N LYS A 35 3.84 -9.12 1.46
CA LYS A 35 4.76 -10.05 2.13
C LYS A 35 5.13 -9.61 3.54
N LEU A 36 5.43 -8.32 3.74
CA LEU A 36 5.69 -7.79 5.07
C LEU A 36 4.45 -7.84 5.96
N ASN A 37 3.27 -7.66 5.36
CA ASN A 37 2.01 -7.74 6.08
C ASN A 37 1.80 -9.14 6.65
N GLU A 38 2.00 -10.18 5.83
CA GLU A 38 1.98 -11.57 6.28
C GLU A 38 3.03 -11.85 7.36
N GLN A 39 4.25 -11.31 7.21
CA GLN A 39 5.33 -11.50 8.17
C GLN A 39 4.98 -10.89 9.52
N GLY A 40 4.54 -9.63 9.56
CA GLY A 40 4.14 -8.99 10.81
C GLY A 40 2.94 -9.68 11.47
N ALA A 41 1.98 -10.17 10.68
CA ALA A 41 0.87 -10.95 11.20
C ALA A 41 1.34 -12.25 11.89
N LYS A 42 2.37 -12.91 11.34
CA LYS A 42 3.00 -14.10 11.95
C LYS A 42 3.68 -13.74 13.27
N VAL A 43 4.46 -12.65 13.31
CA VAL A 43 5.14 -12.17 14.52
C VAL A 43 4.13 -11.82 15.61
N LEU A 44 3.09 -11.05 15.28
CA LEU A 44 2.05 -10.70 16.25
C LEU A 44 1.32 -11.93 16.78
N SER A 45 1.08 -12.94 15.93
CA SER A 45 0.42 -14.17 16.33
C SER A 45 1.29 -15.08 17.21
N SER A 46 2.62 -14.87 17.26
CA SER A 46 3.52 -15.63 18.14
C SER A 46 3.67 -15.03 19.54
N ILE A 47 3.17 -13.81 19.76
CA ILE A 47 3.21 -13.15 21.06
C ILE A 47 2.31 -13.89 22.06
N HIS A 48 2.90 -14.37 23.15
CA HIS A 48 2.19 -14.98 24.27
C HIS A 48 2.43 -14.11 25.51
N LEU A 49 1.42 -13.34 25.94
CA LEU A 49 1.53 -12.34 27.01
C LEU A 49 1.75 -12.95 28.41
N ASP A 50 1.59 -14.26 28.52
CA ASP A 50 1.90 -15.12 29.66
C ASP A 50 3.41 -15.41 29.79
N ASN A 51 4.21 -15.15 28.75
CA ASN A 51 5.66 -15.18 28.81
C ASN A 51 6.23 -13.81 29.19
N HIS A 52 7.15 -13.79 30.15
CA HIS A 52 7.79 -12.56 30.63
C HIS A 52 8.89 -12.01 29.70
N ASP A 53 9.22 -12.69 28.62
CA ASP A 53 10.24 -12.28 27.65
C ASP A 53 9.59 -12.07 26.28
N LEU A 54 9.26 -10.82 25.97
CA LEU A 54 8.69 -10.36 24.70
C LEU A 54 9.71 -9.60 23.86
N ASP A 55 10.98 -9.57 24.29
CA ASP A 55 12.01 -8.73 23.66
C ASP A 55 12.27 -9.18 22.23
N ASN A 56 12.19 -10.49 21.97
CA ASN A 56 12.39 -11.06 20.64
C ASN A 56 11.27 -10.65 19.66
N GLU A 57 10.01 -10.81 20.05
CA GLU A 57 8.85 -10.45 19.23
C GLU A 57 8.76 -8.94 19.03
N SER A 58 9.06 -8.16 20.07
CA SER A 58 9.16 -6.70 20.00
C SER A 58 10.25 -6.25 19.03
N ASN A 59 11.42 -6.89 19.05
CA ASN A 59 12.47 -6.63 18.07
C ASN A 59 12.08 -7.03 16.65
N GLN A 60 11.39 -8.16 16.48
CA GLN A 60 10.92 -8.60 15.17
C GLN A 60 9.85 -7.67 14.59
N ILE A 61 8.89 -7.19 15.40
CA ILE A 61 7.89 -6.23 14.91
C ILE A 61 8.53 -4.89 14.55
N ASN A 62 9.55 -4.45 15.32
CA ASN A 62 10.35 -3.27 14.99
C ASN A 62 11.02 -3.41 13.61
N ILE A 63 11.60 -4.57 13.30
CA ILE A 63 12.23 -4.82 11.99
C ILE A 63 11.18 -4.74 10.87
N VAL A 64 10.04 -5.40 11.03
CA VAL A 64 8.95 -5.39 10.03
C VAL A 64 8.47 -3.97 9.75
N ILE A 65 8.29 -3.15 10.80
CA ILE A 65 7.95 -1.74 10.68
C ILE A 65 8.99 -0.94 9.90
N GLN A 66 10.28 -1.12 10.22
CA GLN A 66 11.34 -0.40 9.51
C GLN A 66 11.37 -0.80 8.03
N ASP A 67 11.03 -2.04 7.71
CA ASP A 67 10.94 -2.49 6.32
C ASP A 67 9.71 -1.91 5.61
N PHE A 68 8.56 -1.75 6.28
CA PHE A 68 7.44 -0.98 5.70
C PHE A 68 7.82 0.45 5.38
N LYS A 69 8.55 1.11 6.30
CA LYS A 69 9.02 2.48 6.10
C LYS A 69 9.89 2.60 4.85
N LYS A 70 10.82 1.67 4.64
CA LYS A 70 11.67 1.63 3.43
C LYS A 70 10.85 1.47 2.16
N ILE A 71 9.78 0.68 2.20
CA ILE A 71 8.88 0.55 1.04
C ILE A 71 8.16 1.87 0.77
N LEU A 72 7.63 2.55 1.80
CA LEU A 72 7.01 3.86 1.63
C LEU A 72 7.99 4.88 1.06
N GLU A 73 9.20 4.97 1.61
CA GLU A 73 10.25 5.88 1.12
C GLU A 73 10.55 5.61 -0.36
N ARG A 74 10.63 4.35 -0.77
CA ARG A 74 10.79 3.99 -2.18
C ARG A 74 9.60 4.41 -3.05
N MET A 75 8.37 4.23 -2.58
CA MET A 75 7.17 4.65 -3.32
C MET A 75 7.12 6.18 -3.47
N TYR A 76 7.51 6.94 -2.44
CA TYR A 76 7.60 8.40 -2.52
C TYR A 76 8.69 8.84 -3.50
N ASP A 77 9.88 8.23 -3.47
CA ASP A 77 10.95 8.50 -4.43
C ASP A 77 10.52 8.23 -5.88
N GLU A 78 9.74 7.17 -6.10
CA GLU A 78 9.21 6.82 -7.41
C GLU A 78 8.14 7.82 -7.87
N TYR A 79 7.28 8.28 -6.97
CA TYR A 79 6.31 9.34 -7.23
C TYR A 79 6.97 10.67 -7.56
N ASP A 80 7.97 11.11 -6.79
CA ASP A 80 8.66 12.38 -7.03
C ASP A 80 9.33 12.38 -8.41
N LYS A 81 10.00 11.28 -8.79
CA LYS A 81 10.55 11.10 -10.15
C LYS A 81 9.46 11.13 -11.22
N ALA A 82 8.29 10.54 -10.96
CA ALA A 82 7.18 10.53 -11.89
C ALA A 82 6.60 11.94 -12.11
N VAL A 83 6.45 12.72 -11.03
CA VAL A 83 5.99 14.10 -11.06
C VAL A 83 6.96 15.00 -11.81
N GLU A 84 8.27 14.82 -11.61
CA GLU A 84 9.30 15.60 -12.32
C GLU A 84 9.35 15.27 -13.82
N SER A 85 9.21 13.99 -14.17
CA SER A 85 9.35 13.53 -15.56
C SER A 85 8.07 13.67 -16.40
N THR A 86 6.91 13.46 -15.78
CA THR A 86 5.60 13.40 -16.46
C THR A 86 4.47 13.97 -15.58
N PRO A 87 4.49 15.28 -15.23
CA PRO A 87 3.60 15.87 -14.24
C PRO A 87 2.11 15.76 -14.58
N ASP A 88 1.75 15.76 -15.87
CA ASP A 88 0.37 15.70 -16.35
C ASP A 88 -0.10 14.27 -16.66
N ALA A 89 0.71 13.24 -16.38
CA ALA A 89 0.31 11.87 -16.64
C ALA A 89 -0.84 11.47 -15.69
N PRO A 90 -1.94 10.89 -16.19
CA PRO A 90 -3.05 10.47 -15.33
C PRO A 90 -2.62 9.48 -14.22
N ALA A 91 -1.56 8.72 -14.45
CA ALA A 91 -0.96 7.80 -13.49
C ALA A 91 -0.46 8.50 -12.21
N ILE A 92 -0.06 9.79 -12.26
CA ILE A 92 0.37 10.55 -11.08
C ILE A 92 -0.74 10.65 -10.04
N GLY A 93 -1.98 10.87 -10.50
CA GLY A 93 -3.16 10.93 -9.62
C GLY A 93 -3.41 9.61 -8.90
N LEU A 94 -3.22 8.48 -9.59
CA LEU A 94 -3.34 7.13 -9.02
C LEU A 94 -2.22 6.83 -8.02
N MET A 95 -0.97 7.14 -8.37
CA MET A 95 0.19 6.95 -7.48
C MET A 95 0.03 7.72 -6.17
N ARG A 96 -0.43 8.98 -6.23
CA ARG A 96 -0.69 9.79 -5.04
C ARG A 96 -1.76 9.16 -4.15
N GLN A 97 -2.82 8.62 -4.73
CA GLN A 97 -3.88 7.94 -3.97
C GLN A 97 -3.34 6.66 -3.29
N CYS A 98 -2.56 5.86 -4.02
CA CYS A 98 -1.90 4.68 -3.46
C CYS A 98 -1.01 5.04 -2.28
N LEU A 99 -0.14 6.04 -2.46
CA LEU A 99 0.76 6.53 -1.42
C LEU A 99 0.01 6.95 -0.16
N ASN A 100 -0.99 7.81 -0.29
CA ASN A 100 -1.78 8.29 0.86
C ASN A 100 -2.42 7.13 1.64
N MET A 101 -2.86 6.08 0.94
CA MET A 101 -3.47 4.94 1.57
C MET A 101 -2.45 4.07 2.33
N TYR A 102 -1.32 3.76 1.71
CA TYR A 102 -0.25 2.99 2.36
C TYR A 102 0.41 3.77 3.51
N ASP A 103 0.49 5.09 3.41
CA ASP A 103 0.92 5.97 4.50
C ASP A 103 -0.03 5.86 5.71
N GLN A 104 -1.34 5.90 5.49
CA GLN A 104 -2.33 5.68 6.54
C GLN A 104 -2.25 4.27 7.14
N GLU A 105 -2.11 3.24 6.31
CA GLU A 105 -1.94 1.87 6.80
C GLU A 105 -0.67 1.73 7.64
N TYR A 106 0.44 2.33 7.23
CA TYR A 106 1.68 2.38 8.00
C TYR A 106 1.48 3.03 9.36
N MET A 107 0.75 4.14 9.44
CA MET A 107 0.43 4.79 10.71
C MET A 107 -0.35 3.87 11.67
N VAL A 108 -1.25 3.04 11.14
CA VAL A 108 -1.95 2.01 11.94
C VAL A 108 -0.96 0.94 12.42
N LYS A 109 -0.09 0.44 11.55
CA LYS A 109 0.93 -0.56 11.91
C LYS A 109 1.91 -0.04 12.95
N GLU A 110 2.35 1.20 12.83
CA GLU A 110 3.19 1.88 13.83
C GLU A 110 2.50 1.99 15.18
N SER A 111 1.20 2.33 15.17
CA SER A 111 0.39 2.38 16.39
C SER A 111 0.30 1.01 17.06
N ILE A 112 0.08 -0.05 16.28
CA ILE A 112 0.07 -1.44 16.77
C ILE A 112 1.43 -1.79 17.38
N ARG A 113 2.54 -1.47 16.69
CA ARG A 113 3.90 -1.68 17.19
C ARG A 113 4.11 -0.99 18.54
N SER A 114 3.66 0.25 18.71
CA SER A 114 3.72 0.95 20.01
C SER A 114 2.94 0.20 21.10
N ILE A 115 1.70 -0.23 20.79
CA ILE A 115 0.83 -0.93 21.74
C ILE A 115 1.45 -2.26 22.21
N VAL A 116 2.05 -3.02 21.30
CA VAL A 116 2.63 -4.34 21.64
C VAL A 116 4.01 -4.25 22.30
N SER A 117 4.73 -3.14 22.09
CA SER A 117 6.04 -2.91 22.71
C SER A 117 5.96 -2.27 24.11
N GLU A 118 4.82 -1.71 24.51
CA GLU A 118 4.62 -1.17 25.85
C GLU A 118 4.39 -2.28 26.89
N SER A 119 5.32 -2.39 27.85
CA SER A 119 5.22 -3.38 28.91
C SER A 119 4.01 -3.11 29.81
N GLY A 120 3.16 -4.13 29.97
CA GLY A 120 2.10 -4.15 30.98
C GLY A 120 0.74 -3.54 30.60
N PHE A 121 0.53 -3.08 29.36
CA PHE A 121 -0.77 -2.50 28.93
C PHE A 121 -1.60 -3.39 27.99
N ALA A 122 -0.97 -4.34 27.29
CA ALA A 122 -1.68 -5.21 26.34
C ALA A 122 -2.30 -6.42 27.05
N THR A 123 -3.60 -6.66 26.83
CA THR A 123 -4.28 -7.93 27.16
C THR A 123 -4.30 -8.84 25.94
N GLN A 124 -4.60 -10.13 26.10
CA GLN A 124 -4.76 -11.05 24.96
C GLN A 124 -5.87 -10.59 23.99
N GLN A 125 -6.89 -9.91 24.51
CA GLN A 125 -7.93 -9.28 23.68
C GLN A 125 -7.39 -8.09 22.89
N HIS A 126 -6.54 -7.24 23.49
CA HIS A 126 -5.88 -6.15 22.77
C HIS A 126 -4.98 -6.69 21.65
N LEU A 127 -4.21 -7.75 21.90
CA LEU A 127 -3.37 -8.40 20.89
C LEU A 127 -4.21 -8.98 19.74
N THR A 128 -5.32 -9.65 20.06
CA THR A 128 -6.25 -10.18 19.04
C THR A 128 -6.81 -9.05 18.17
N GLY A 129 -7.21 -7.93 18.78
CA GLY A 129 -7.65 -6.74 18.06
C GLY A 129 -6.55 -6.15 17.16
N CYS A 130 -5.31 -6.08 17.65
CA CYS A 130 -4.17 -5.63 16.87
C CYS A 130 -3.89 -6.54 15.67
N ILE A 131 -3.96 -7.87 15.83
CA ILE A 131 -3.79 -8.82 14.73
C ILE A 131 -4.90 -8.64 13.68
N ALA A 132 -6.14 -8.45 14.12
CA ALA A 132 -7.26 -8.22 13.21
C ALA A 132 -7.09 -6.92 12.41
N LEU A 133 -6.68 -5.83 13.07
CA LEU A 133 -6.39 -4.55 12.42
C LEU A 133 -5.16 -4.62 11.50
N TRP A 134 -4.14 -5.37 11.88
CA TRP A 134 -2.95 -5.58 11.05
C TRP A 134 -3.29 -6.30 9.74
N LYS A 135 -4.15 -7.31 9.82
CA LYS A 135 -4.62 -8.11 8.68
C LYS A 135 -5.74 -7.45 7.90
N ALA A 136 -6.39 -6.44 8.44
CA ALA A 136 -7.33 -5.64 7.67
C ALA A 136 -6.53 -5.02 6.52
N GLU A 137 -6.81 -5.48 5.30
CA GLU A 137 -6.21 -4.90 4.12
C GLU A 137 -6.48 -3.40 4.15
N ALA A 138 -5.48 -2.59 3.76
CA ALA A 138 -5.78 -1.21 3.42
C ALA A 138 -6.98 -1.25 2.47
N TYR A 139 -7.96 -0.38 2.75
CA TYR A 139 -9.10 -0.13 1.89
C TYR A 139 -8.59 0.45 0.57
N LEU A 140 -7.94 -0.38 -0.23
CA LEU A 140 -7.96 -0.25 -1.65
C LEU A 140 -9.44 -0.32 -1.96
N CYS A 141 -10.02 0.81 -2.34
CA CYS A 141 -11.24 0.77 -3.10
C CYS A 141 -10.97 -0.25 -4.21
N ASP A 142 -11.79 -1.31 -4.31
CA ASP A 142 -11.60 -2.36 -5.31
C ASP A 142 -11.41 -1.74 -6.72
N GLU A 143 -12.06 -0.60 -6.95
CA GLU A 143 -11.90 0.27 -8.14
C GLU A 143 -10.46 0.77 -8.33
N LEU A 144 -9.76 1.22 -7.28
CA LEU A 144 -8.36 1.67 -7.38
C LEU A 144 -7.42 0.49 -7.66
N GLN A 145 -7.69 -0.68 -7.09
CA GLN A 145 -6.96 -1.91 -7.42
C GLN A 145 -7.16 -2.32 -8.89
N GLU A 146 -8.40 -2.26 -9.37
CA GLU A 146 -8.72 -2.52 -10.77
C GLU A 146 -8.08 -1.49 -11.68
N ASP A 147 -8.11 -0.20 -11.33
CA ASP A 147 -7.48 0.87 -12.11
C ASP A 147 -5.96 0.69 -12.22
N ILE A 148 -5.28 0.31 -11.13
CA ILE A 148 -3.85 -0.03 -11.16
C ILE A 148 -3.61 -1.24 -12.09
N LYS A 149 -4.41 -2.31 -11.94
CA LYS A 149 -4.28 -3.52 -12.79
C LYS A 149 -4.51 -3.20 -14.27
N ASN A 150 -5.54 -2.40 -14.58
CA ASN A 150 -5.90 -1.98 -15.94
C ASN A 150 -4.86 -1.03 -16.56
N TYR A 151 -4.15 -0.25 -15.76
CA TYR A 151 -3.05 0.59 -16.23
C TYR A 151 -1.76 -0.20 -16.53
N THR A 152 -1.66 -1.43 -16.01
CA THR A 152 -0.44 -2.26 -16.07
C THR A 152 -0.53 -3.41 -17.08
N MET A 153 -1.73 -3.72 -17.61
CA MET A 153 -1.96 -4.70 -18.71
C MET A 153 -2.06 -4.01 -20.07
#